data_AF-A0A941J6C9-F1
#
_entry.id   AF-A0A941J6C9-F1
#
_cell.length_a   1.000
_cell.length_b   1.000
_cell.length_c   1.000
_cell.angle_alpha   90.00
_cell.angle_beta   90.00
_cell.angle_gamma   90.00
#
_symmetry.space_group_name_H-M   'P 1'
#
loop_
_entity.id
_entity.type
_entity.pdbx_description
1 polymer ?
#
loop_
_entity_poly.entity_id
_entity_poly.type
_entity_poly.pdbx_seq_one_letter_code
_entity_poly.pdbx_strand_id
1 'polypeptide(L)'
;MERDPKTGEPTGILNEFSAENLVINVLPQPDFTVKQYKKTLLTWQKTAAEDGVTSVFVPVHYPTESLLKAFEELDNAGKLTVRYDLGLWADENKGTKQIGRLKELRDKYQGKSYKIDTIKIFADGVGENKLVWDQNILEKTVAALDKEGFRVYIHAIGNQGFYPSHNALDAFEYAAKLNGKRDSRHVITHLDWVKEDDVARFKDLGVIPTPQPSWFGKDWYTNVRGEGLKELNHMGSYLKPEYRLLHRVIFLQQILLKEICIPLQD
;
A
#
# COMPACT_ATOMS: atom_id res chain seq x y z
N MET A 1 -21.97 0.86 4.38
CA MET A 1 -22.58 0.93 5.72
C MET A 1 -23.09 -0.44 6.07
N GLU A 2 -22.57 -0.99 7.16
CA GLU A 2 -22.97 -2.30 7.65
C GLU A 2 -24.41 -2.27 8.18
N ARG A 3 -25.10 -3.41 8.07
CA ARG A 3 -26.47 -3.60 8.56
C ARG A 3 -26.49 -4.80 9.48
N ASP A 4 -27.27 -4.69 10.55
CA ASP A 4 -27.50 -5.79 11.47
C ASP A 4 -28.16 -6.96 10.69
N PRO A 5 -27.60 -8.18 10.75
CA PRO A 5 -28.07 -9.30 9.94
C PRO A 5 -29.44 -9.84 10.38
N LYS A 6 -29.91 -9.51 11.58
CA LYS A 6 -31.20 -9.93 12.13
C LYS A 6 -32.29 -8.89 11.86
N THR A 7 -31.97 -7.60 12.00
CA THR A 7 -32.97 -6.52 11.90
C THR A 7 -32.92 -5.77 10.57
N GLY A 8 -31.81 -5.83 9.84
CA GLY A 8 -31.58 -5.08 8.61
C GLY A 8 -31.30 -3.59 8.84
N GLU A 9 -31.34 -3.11 10.07
CA GLU A 9 -31.08 -1.71 10.42
C GLU A 9 -29.59 -1.36 10.26
N PRO A 10 -29.25 -0.11 9.86
CA PRO A 10 -27.87 0.35 9.85
C PRO A 10 -27.23 0.27 11.23
N THR A 11 -26.02 -0.30 11.32
CA THR A 11 -25.28 -0.38 12.61
C THR A 11 -24.54 0.92 12.94
N GLY A 12 -24.39 1.82 11.96
CA GLY A 12 -23.54 3.00 12.06
C GLY A 12 -22.06 2.74 11.73
N ILE A 13 -21.68 1.49 11.43
CA ILE A 13 -20.33 1.15 10.98
C ILE A 13 -20.19 1.46 9.48
N LEU A 14 -19.19 2.26 9.14
CA LEU A 14 -18.79 2.56 7.77
C LEU A 14 -17.53 1.76 7.46
N ASN A 15 -17.55 1.07 6.33
CA ASN A 15 -16.43 0.29 5.82
C ASN A 15 -15.95 0.98 4.54
N GLU A 16 -14.64 0.97 4.33
CA GLU A 16 -13.93 1.59 3.22
C GLU A 16 -13.85 3.13 3.27
N PHE A 17 -12.71 3.64 2.77
CA PHE A 17 -12.40 5.08 2.76
C PHE A 17 -13.47 5.91 2.06
N SER A 18 -14.08 5.42 0.98
CA SER A 18 -15.11 6.17 0.25
C SER A 18 -16.37 6.42 1.09
N ALA A 19 -16.76 5.48 1.96
CA ALA A 19 -17.88 5.65 2.87
C ALA A 19 -17.50 6.51 4.08
N GLU A 20 -16.34 6.26 4.69
CA GLU A 20 -15.83 7.04 5.83
C GLU A 20 -15.68 8.53 5.49
N ASN A 21 -15.17 8.83 4.29
CA ASN A 21 -14.97 10.19 3.82
C ASN A 21 -16.27 11.02 3.73
N LEU A 22 -17.44 10.38 3.56
CA LEU A 22 -18.72 11.11 3.59
C LEU A 22 -18.99 11.73 4.95
N VAL A 23 -18.57 11.07 6.03
CA VAL A 23 -18.71 11.58 7.40
C VAL A 23 -17.55 12.50 7.76
N ILE A 24 -16.30 12.11 7.45
CA ILE A 24 -15.13 12.92 7.82
C ILE A 24 -15.23 14.32 7.20
N ASN A 25 -15.69 14.44 5.95
CA ASN A 25 -15.79 15.72 5.25
C ASN A 25 -16.80 16.71 5.86
N VAL A 26 -17.73 16.25 6.69
CA VAL A 26 -18.71 17.12 7.38
C VAL A 26 -18.32 17.42 8.83
N LEU A 27 -17.23 16.83 9.34
CA LEU A 27 -16.75 17.13 10.68
C LEU A 27 -16.21 18.57 10.75
N PRO A 28 -16.29 19.26 11.91
CA PRO A 28 -15.77 20.61 12.09
C PRO A 28 -14.26 20.76 11.81
N GLN A 29 -13.51 19.66 11.91
CA GLN A 29 -12.10 19.62 11.59
C GLN A 29 -11.81 18.35 10.75
N PRO A 30 -12.11 18.38 9.43
CA PRO A 30 -11.98 17.22 8.55
C PRO A 30 -10.51 16.90 8.20
N ASP A 31 -9.59 17.81 8.55
CA ASP A 31 -8.16 17.72 8.26
C ASP A 31 -7.32 18.41 9.33
N PHE A 32 -6.04 18.05 9.41
CA PHE A 32 -5.07 18.79 10.22
C PHE A 32 -4.55 20.01 9.46
N THR A 33 -4.22 21.07 10.20
CA THR A 33 -3.58 22.25 9.62
C THR A 33 -2.15 21.95 9.17
N VAL A 34 -1.64 22.72 8.21
CA VAL A 34 -0.23 22.65 7.79
C VAL A 34 0.73 22.72 8.99
N LYS A 35 0.46 23.61 9.96
CA LYS A 35 1.26 23.74 11.19
C LYS A 35 1.27 22.46 12.04
N GLN A 36 0.13 21.79 12.17
CA GLN A 36 0.03 20.52 12.89
C GLN A 36 0.80 19.42 12.16
N TYR A 37 0.63 19.28 10.84
CA TYR A 37 1.41 18.33 10.05
C TYR A 37 2.91 18.57 10.16
N LYS A 38 3.38 19.81 10.05
CA LYS A 38 4.80 20.14 10.22
C LYS A 38 5.33 19.71 11.59
N LYS A 39 4.58 19.96 12.67
CA LYS A 39 4.95 19.53 14.02
C LYS A 39 5.06 18.00 14.11
N THR A 40 4.10 17.27 13.52
CA THR A 40 4.11 15.80 13.49
C THR A 40 5.30 15.27 12.71
N LEU A 41 5.56 15.78 11.50
CA LEU A 41 6.67 15.35 10.65
C LEU A 41 8.03 15.57 11.33
N LEU A 42 8.24 16.75 11.93
CA LEU A 42 9.48 17.07 12.65
C LEU A 42 9.68 16.16 13.88
N THR A 43 8.60 15.81 14.59
CA THR A 43 8.67 14.90 15.74
C THR A 43 8.97 13.47 15.28
N TRP A 44 8.22 12.98 14.28
CA TRP A 44 8.34 11.60 13.81
C TRP A 44 9.70 11.32 13.18
N GLN A 45 10.23 12.23 12.36
CA GLN A 45 11.52 12.00 11.70
C GLN A 45 12.69 11.93 12.70
N LYS A 46 12.55 12.56 13.87
CA LYS A 46 13.52 12.45 14.96
C LYS A 46 13.54 11.00 15.48
N THR A 47 12.37 10.44 15.80
CA THR A 47 12.24 9.04 16.22
C THR A 47 12.73 8.09 15.12
N ALA A 48 12.34 8.32 13.87
CA ALA A 48 12.80 7.53 12.73
C ALA A 48 14.34 7.54 12.62
N ALA A 49 14.97 8.71 12.77
CA ALA A 49 16.42 8.84 12.74
C ALA A 49 17.11 8.16 13.94
N GLU A 50 16.52 8.22 15.14
CA GLU A 50 17.01 7.49 16.33
C GLU A 50 17.03 5.97 16.10
N ASP A 51 16.08 5.45 15.32
CA ASP A 51 16.00 4.04 14.90
C ASP A 51 16.79 3.74 13.60
N GLY A 52 17.55 4.70 13.06
CA GLY A 52 18.35 4.52 11.84
C GLY A 52 17.55 4.51 10.53
N VAL A 53 16.27 4.87 10.56
CA VAL A 53 15.41 4.94 9.37
C VAL A 53 15.70 6.22 8.58
N THR A 54 16.22 6.06 7.37
CA THR A 54 16.62 7.19 6.50
C THR A 54 15.69 7.42 5.31
N SER A 55 14.75 6.50 5.06
CA SER A 55 13.77 6.61 3.96
C SER A 55 12.50 5.86 4.31
N VAL A 56 11.33 6.43 3.97
CA VAL A 56 10.03 5.85 4.26
C VAL A 56 9.07 6.02 3.10
N PHE A 57 8.33 4.96 2.82
CA PHE A 57 7.14 4.99 1.99
C PHE A 57 5.90 5.17 2.89
N VAL A 58 5.13 6.21 2.63
CA VAL A 58 3.84 6.48 3.26
C VAL A 58 2.77 6.00 2.27
N PRO A 59 2.24 4.78 2.43
CA PRO A 59 1.44 4.13 1.39
C PRO A 59 0.13 4.85 1.09
N VAL A 60 -0.44 5.52 2.08
CA VAL A 60 -1.62 6.35 1.91
C VAL A 60 -1.58 7.46 2.94
N HIS A 61 -2.08 8.62 2.57
CA HIS A 61 -2.43 9.67 3.50
C HIS A 61 -3.82 10.20 3.16
N TYR A 62 -4.44 10.90 4.12
CA TYR A 62 -5.71 11.54 3.88
C TYR A 62 -5.59 12.49 2.67
N PRO A 63 -6.52 12.49 1.70
CA PRO A 63 -6.34 13.09 0.38
C PRO A 63 -6.52 14.62 0.38
N THR A 64 -5.83 15.29 1.30
CA THR A 64 -5.83 16.73 1.48
C THR A 64 -4.47 17.33 1.12
N GLU A 65 -4.49 18.58 0.65
CA GLU A 65 -3.26 19.28 0.28
C GLU A 65 -2.49 19.81 1.49
N SER A 66 -3.09 19.87 2.69
CA SER A 66 -2.44 20.41 3.88
C SER A 66 -1.17 19.63 4.26
N LEU A 67 -1.19 18.30 4.12
CA LEU A 67 0.00 17.47 4.34
C LEU A 67 1.06 17.73 3.27
N LEU A 68 0.68 17.80 1.99
CA LEU A 68 1.60 18.03 0.89
C LEU A 68 2.29 19.40 1.00
N LYS A 69 1.54 20.44 1.38
CA LYS A 69 2.08 21.76 1.70
C LYS A 69 3.05 21.73 2.89
N ALA A 70 2.76 20.91 3.91
CA ALA A 70 3.68 20.75 5.03
C ALA A 70 5.02 20.12 4.60
N PHE A 71 4.99 19.12 3.71
CA PHE A 71 6.20 18.56 3.10
C PHE A 71 6.95 19.60 2.26
N GLU A 72 6.27 20.30 1.36
CA GLU A 72 6.84 21.36 0.53
C GLU A 72 7.53 22.45 1.38
N GLU A 73 6.84 23.00 2.38
CA GLU A 73 7.40 24.03 3.25
C GLU A 73 8.59 23.55 4.09
N LEU A 74 8.60 22.28 4.53
CA LEU A 74 9.72 21.71 5.28
C LEU A 74 10.91 21.39 4.37
N ASP A 75 10.67 20.87 3.17
CA ASP A 75 11.73 20.58 2.21
C ASP A 75 12.41 21.86 1.72
N ASN A 76 11.63 22.88 1.37
CA ASN A 76 12.12 24.21 0.99
C ASN A 76 12.94 24.87 2.12
N ALA A 77 12.57 24.63 3.38
CA ALA A 77 13.30 25.11 4.55
C ALA A 77 14.51 24.22 4.93
N GLY A 78 14.78 23.13 4.20
CA GLY A 78 15.86 22.18 4.51
C GLY A 78 15.66 21.43 5.84
N LYS A 79 14.40 21.22 6.26
CA LYS A 79 14.04 20.63 7.55
C LYS A 79 13.62 19.16 7.51
N LEU A 80 13.48 18.58 6.33
CA LEU A 80 13.29 17.13 6.20
C LEU A 80 14.64 16.42 6.32
N THR A 81 14.74 15.49 7.27
CA THR A 81 15.96 14.69 7.54
C THR A 81 15.81 13.24 7.08
N VAL A 82 14.61 12.85 6.67
CA VAL A 82 14.25 11.53 6.11
C VAL A 82 13.78 11.75 4.66
N ARG A 83 14.01 10.77 3.79
CA ARG A 83 13.44 10.78 2.43
C ARG A 83 12.06 10.13 2.41
N TYR A 84 11.09 10.77 1.78
CA TYR A 84 9.72 10.31 1.76
C TYR A 84 9.23 9.98 0.36
N ASP A 85 8.50 8.89 0.26
CA ASP A 85 7.72 8.52 -0.92
C ASP A 85 6.26 8.47 -0.47
N LEU A 86 5.42 9.37 -0.97
CA LEU A 86 4.04 9.49 -0.53
C LEU A 86 3.10 8.93 -1.59
N GLY A 87 2.28 7.97 -1.18
CA GLY A 87 1.23 7.40 -2.00
C GLY A 87 0.00 8.30 -2.03
N LEU A 88 -0.46 8.65 -3.23
CA LEU A 88 -1.79 9.21 -3.44
C LEU A 88 -2.82 8.08 -3.56
N TRP A 89 -3.97 8.20 -2.90
CA TRP A 89 -5.03 7.21 -3.01
C TRP A 89 -5.84 7.37 -4.30
N ALA A 90 -6.09 6.26 -4.99
CA ALA A 90 -7.06 6.19 -6.07
C ALA A 90 -8.42 5.67 -5.57
N ASP A 91 -9.45 6.46 -5.84
CA ASP A 91 -10.85 6.18 -5.50
C ASP A 91 -11.48 5.27 -6.54
N GLU A 92 -11.97 4.11 -6.10
CA GLU A 92 -12.60 3.07 -6.90
C GLU A 92 -13.80 3.56 -7.69
N ASN A 93 -14.51 4.57 -7.18
CA ASN A 93 -15.73 5.11 -7.81
C ASN A 93 -15.42 6.07 -8.97
N LYS A 94 -14.16 6.50 -9.12
CA LYS A 94 -13.76 7.48 -10.13
C LYS A 94 -13.08 6.85 -11.34
N GLY A 95 -12.53 5.64 -11.21
CA GLY A 95 -11.80 4.97 -12.29
C GLY A 95 -10.76 5.89 -12.93
N THR A 96 -10.73 5.96 -14.27
CA THR A 96 -9.80 6.80 -15.03
C THR A 96 -10.09 8.32 -14.96
N LYS A 97 -11.24 8.75 -14.43
CA LYS A 97 -11.59 10.18 -14.36
C LYS A 97 -10.69 10.97 -13.40
N GLN A 98 -10.04 10.29 -12.46
CA GLN A 98 -9.17 10.92 -11.45
C GLN A 98 -7.73 11.16 -11.91
N ILE A 99 -7.31 10.57 -13.04
CA ILE A 99 -5.91 10.56 -13.48
C ILE A 99 -5.36 11.98 -13.67
N GLY A 100 -6.16 12.89 -14.24
CA GLY A 100 -5.77 14.30 -14.40
C GLY A 100 -5.40 14.97 -13.08
N ARG A 101 -6.26 14.84 -12.06
CA ARG A 101 -6.01 15.38 -10.71
C ARG A 101 -4.78 14.75 -10.06
N LEU A 102 -4.57 13.44 -10.22
CA LEU A 102 -3.40 12.77 -9.66
C LEU A 102 -2.09 13.29 -10.29
N LYS A 103 -2.09 13.50 -11.61
CA LYS A 103 -0.98 14.14 -12.33
C LYS A 103 -0.73 15.57 -11.85
N GLU A 104 -1.78 16.38 -11.74
CA GLU A 104 -1.68 17.75 -11.25
C GLU A 104 -1.06 17.80 -9.84
N LEU A 105 -1.50 16.93 -8.93
CA LEU A 105 -0.90 16.82 -7.61
C LEU A 105 0.57 16.45 -7.70
N ARG A 106 0.90 15.39 -8.46
CA ARG A 106 2.28 14.93 -8.66
C ARG A 106 3.18 16.04 -9.18
N ASP A 107 2.76 16.72 -10.24
CA ASP A 107 3.58 17.71 -10.92
C ASP A 107 3.71 18.99 -10.06
N LYS A 108 2.70 19.31 -9.25
CA LYS A 108 2.71 20.44 -8.30
C LYS A 108 3.62 20.21 -7.10
N TYR A 109 3.61 19.02 -6.51
CA TYR A 109 4.32 18.73 -5.27
C TYR A 109 5.48 17.75 -5.49
N GLN A 110 6.68 18.28 -5.74
CA GLN A 110 7.92 17.51 -5.79
C GLN A 110 9.00 18.23 -5.00
N GLY A 111 9.80 17.49 -4.23
CA GLY A 111 10.89 18.03 -3.44
C GLY A 111 12.18 17.24 -3.59
N LYS A 112 13.23 17.72 -2.91
CA LYS A 112 14.53 17.05 -2.82
C LYS A 112 14.44 15.82 -1.91
N SER A 113 13.69 15.93 -0.82
CA SER A 113 13.58 14.87 0.20
C SER A 113 12.21 14.20 0.20
N TYR A 114 11.32 14.52 -0.74
CA TYR A 114 10.06 13.82 -0.90
C TYR A 114 9.60 13.77 -2.35
N LYS A 115 8.85 12.73 -2.69
CA LYS A 115 8.17 12.58 -3.98
C LYS A 115 6.81 11.94 -3.80
N ILE A 116 5.93 12.12 -4.78
CA ILE A 116 4.55 11.60 -4.76
C ILE A 116 4.13 10.90 -6.07
N ASP A 117 5.06 10.14 -6.63
CA ASP A 117 4.89 9.41 -7.90
C ASP A 117 4.27 8.01 -7.74
N THR A 118 3.73 7.70 -6.55
CA THR A 118 3.09 6.41 -6.25
C THR A 118 1.59 6.57 -6.04
N ILE A 119 0.80 5.67 -6.62
CA ILE A 119 -0.65 5.56 -6.39
C ILE A 119 -0.96 4.31 -5.58
N LYS A 120 -1.74 4.49 -4.53
CA LYS A 120 -2.27 3.41 -3.70
C LYS A 120 -3.67 3.03 -4.12
N ILE A 121 -3.87 1.74 -4.32
CA ILE A 121 -5.15 1.10 -4.60
C ILE A 121 -5.40 0.03 -3.54
N PHE A 122 -6.67 -0.15 -3.16
CA PHE A 122 -7.16 -1.27 -2.37
C PHE A 122 -7.91 -2.22 -3.29
N ALA A 123 -7.41 -3.44 -3.51
CA ALA A 123 -8.12 -4.44 -4.30
C ALA A 123 -9.24 -5.09 -3.49
N ASP A 124 -9.00 -5.32 -2.20
CA ASP A 124 -9.95 -5.83 -1.21
C ASP A 124 -9.85 -5.04 0.12
N GLY A 125 -10.72 -5.39 1.07
CA GLY A 125 -10.57 -5.03 2.48
C GLY A 125 -9.81 -6.10 3.27
N VAL A 126 -9.91 -6.10 4.60
CA VAL A 126 -9.21 -7.09 5.44
C VAL A 126 -9.98 -8.41 5.49
N GLY A 127 -9.55 -9.40 4.69
CA GLY A 127 -10.12 -10.75 4.69
C GLY A 127 -11.47 -10.86 3.98
N GLU A 128 -11.82 -9.88 3.14
CA GLU A 128 -13.08 -9.88 2.39
C GLU A 128 -13.09 -10.94 1.26
N ASN A 129 -14.30 -11.26 0.77
CA ASN A 129 -14.53 -12.23 -0.31
C ASN A 129 -14.86 -11.56 -1.65
N LYS A 130 -14.52 -10.28 -1.81
CA LYS A 130 -14.87 -9.49 -3.00
C LYS A 130 -13.82 -8.44 -3.28
N LEU A 131 -13.76 -8.00 -4.53
CA LEU A 131 -13.00 -6.81 -4.89
C LEU A 131 -13.77 -5.55 -4.47
N VAL A 132 -13.02 -4.53 -4.06
CA VAL A 132 -13.49 -3.14 -3.91
C VAL A 132 -13.77 -2.54 -5.29
N TRP A 133 -13.05 -2.98 -6.31
CA TRP A 133 -13.17 -2.49 -7.69
C TRP A 133 -13.92 -3.49 -8.59
N ASP A 134 -14.64 -2.97 -9.58
CA ASP A 134 -14.91 -3.77 -10.78
C ASP A 134 -13.59 -4.05 -11.50
N GLN A 135 -13.36 -5.31 -11.90
CA GLN A 135 -12.09 -5.74 -12.49
C GLN A 135 -11.73 -4.94 -13.75
N ASN A 136 -12.69 -4.67 -14.65
CA ASN A 136 -12.42 -3.92 -15.87
C ASN A 136 -12.07 -2.46 -15.57
N ILE A 137 -12.67 -1.88 -14.52
CA ILE A 137 -12.35 -0.52 -14.06
C ILE A 137 -10.94 -0.50 -13.45
N LEU A 138 -10.57 -1.51 -12.66
CA LEU A 138 -9.24 -1.65 -12.08
C LEU A 138 -8.18 -1.72 -13.20
N GLU A 139 -8.33 -2.63 -14.15
CA GLU A 139 -7.41 -2.81 -15.29
C GLU A 139 -7.20 -1.52 -16.09
N LYS A 140 -8.30 -0.85 -16.47
CA LYS A 140 -8.23 0.42 -17.22
C LYS A 140 -7.58 1.53 -16.40
N THR A 141 -7.82 1.57 -15.09
CA THR A 141 -7.25 2.58 -14.20
C THR A 141 -5.75 2.34 -14.01
N VAL A 142 -5.33 1.09 -13.76
CA VAL A 142 -3.93 0.72 -13.63
C VAL A 142 -3.17 1.01 -14.93
N ALA A 143 -3.72 0.64 -16.09
CA ALA A 143 -3.10 0.95 -17.38
C ALA A 143 -2.98 2.46 -17.64
N ALA A 144 -3.99 3.26 -17.27
CA ALA A 144 -3.92 4.71 -17.39
C ALA A 144 -2.86 5.33 -16.46
N LEU A 145 -2.74 4.84 -15.22
CA LEU A 145 -1.71 5.28 -14.27
C LEU A 145 -0.30 4.91 -14.73
N ASP A 146 -0.14 3.67 -15.20
CA ASP A 146 1.13 3.15 -15.71
C ASP A 146 1.62 3.96 -16.92
N LYS A 147 0.71 4.27 -17.86
CA LYS A 147 1.01 5.11 -19.03
C LYS A 147 1.52 6.50 -18.66
N GLU A 148 1.05 7.03 -17.53
CA GLU A 148 1.44 8.34 -17.01
C GLU A 148 2.71 8.29 -16.14
N GLY A 149 3.34 7.11 -16.02
CA GLY A 149 4.60 6.92 -15.32
C GLY A 149 4.47 6.74 -13.80
N PHE A 150 3.25 6.64 -13.26
CA PHE A 150 3.08 6.38 -11.83
C PHE A 150 3.52 4.97 -11.46
N ARG A 151 4.09 4.81 -10.26
CA ARG A 151 4.16 3.49 -9.63
C ARG A 151 2.81 3.19 -8.99
N VAL A 152 2.23 2.03 -9.29
CA VAL A 152 1.00 1.56 -8.65
C VAL A 152 1.35 0.57 -7.54
N TYR A 153 0.75 0.76 -6.36
CA TYR A 153 0.93 -0.02 -5.15
C TYR A 153 -0.43 -0.55 -4.69
N ILE A 154 -0.68 -1.85 -4.82
CA ILE A 154 -2.00 -2.47 -4.58
C ILE A 154 -2.00 -3.23 -3.26
N HIS A 155 -2.96 -2.95 -2.38
CA HIS A 155 -3.30 -3.79 -1.23
C HIS A 155 -4.06 -5.03 -1.70
N ALA A 156 -3.59 -6.22 -1.31
CA ALA A 156 -4.26 -7.49 -1.58
C ALA A 156 -4.01 -8.48 -0.43
N ILE A 157 -5.02 -8.73 0.40
CA ILE A 157 -4.93 -9.71 1.51
C ILE A 157 -5.56 -11.04 1.08
N GLY A 158 -6.86 -11.03 0.76
CA GLY A 158 -7.63 -12.20 0.37
C GLY A 158 -7.92 -13.18 1.52
N ASN A 159 -8.34 -14.38 1.14
CA ASN A 159 -8.55 -15.51 2.05
C ASN A 159 -8.48 -16.85 1.29
N GLN A 160 -8.75 -17.95 2.00
CA GLN A 160 -8.93 -19.26 1.39
C GLN A 160 -10.18 -19.29 0.50
N GLY A 161 -9.99 -18.98 -0.78
CA GLY A 161 -11.06 -18.99 -1.79
C GLY A 161 -11.11 -17.72 -2.64
N PHE A 162 -10.49 -16.63 -2.16
CA PHE A 162 -10.46 -15.36 -2.86
C PHE A 162 -9.05 -14.76 -2.86
N TYR A 163 -8.51 -14.48 -4.05
CA TYR A 163 -7.10 -14.11 -4.28
C TYR A 163 -7.01 -12.78 -5.03
N PRO A 164 -7.20 -11.63 -4.36
CA PRO A 164 -7.15 -10.31 -5.00
C PRO A 164 -5.77 -9.98 -5.57
N SER A 165 -4.71 -10.67 -5.13
CA SER A 165 -3.37 -10.62 -5.73
C SER A 165 -3.37 -11.09 -7.19
N HIS A 166 -4.18 -12.11 -7.52
CA HIS A 166 -4.40 -12.58 -8.90
C HIS A 166 -5.00 -11.46 -9.77
N ASN A 167 -6.07 -10.83 -9.27
CA ASN A 167 -6.76 -9.72 -9.93
C ASN A 167 -5.84 -8.51 -10.15
N ALA A 168 -4.97 -8.21 -9.18
CA ALA A 168 -3.96 -7.17 -9.31
C ALA A 168 -2.91 -7.51 -10.38
N LEU A 169 -2.46 -8.77 -10.46
CA LEU A 169 -1.56 -9.23 -11.53
C LEU A 169 -2.22 -9.14 -12.91
N ASP A 170 -3.50 -9.47 -13.03
CA ASP A 170 -4.25 -9.30 -14.29
C ASP A 170 -4.25 -7.83 -14.74
N ALA A 171 -4.43 -6.89 -13.79
CA ALA A 171 -4.37 -5.46 -14.07
C ALA A 171 -2.98 -4.98 -14.52
N PHE A 172 -1.90 -5.51 -13.93
CA PHE A 172 -0.54 -5.20 -14.37
C PHE A 172 -0.21 -5.82 -15.73
N GLU A 173 -0.66 -7.05 -15.98
CA GLU A 173 -0.51 -7.71 -17.27
C GLU A 173 -1.26 -6.94 -18.38
N TYR A 174 -2.49 -6.51 -18.09
CA TYR A 174 -3.27 -5.67 -19.01
C TYR A 174 -2.54 -4.35 -19.32
N ALA A 175 -2.00 -3.68 -18.30
CA ALA A 175 -1.21 -2.46 -18.50
C ALA A 175 0.04 -2.70 -19.36
N ALA A 176 0.79 -3.77 -19.07
CA ALA A 176 1.99 -4.14 -19.84
C ALA A 176 1.67 -4.48 -21.30
N LYS A 177 0.55 -5.16 -21.57
CA LYS A 177 0.07 -5.44 -22.94
C LYS A 177 -0.27 -4.16 -23.70
N LEU A 178 -0.84 -3.16 -23.02
CA LEU A 178 -1.29 -1.92 -23.66
C LEU A 178 -0.17 -0.88 -23.84
N ASN A 179 0.69 -0.73 -22.83
CA ASN A 179 1.70 0.33 -22.76
C ASN A 179 3.13 -0.15 -23.07
N GLY A 180 3.34 -1.48 -23.12
CA GLY A 180 4.66 -2.08 -23.14
C GLY A 180 5.27 -2.24 -21.74
N LYS A 181 6.33 -3.05 -21.64
CA LYS A 181 7.06 -3.26 -20.38
C LYS A 181 7.96 -2.05 -20.10
N ARG A 182 7.89 -1.52 -18.88
CA ARG A 182 8.83 -0.53 -18.34
C ARG A 182 9.27 -0.96 -16.94
N ASP A 183 10.30 -0.32 -16.41
CA ASP A 183 10.66 -0.47 -14.99
C ASP A 183 9.68 0.31 -14.11
N SER A 184 8.45 -0.20 -13.98
CA SER A 184 7.36 0.46 -13.25
C SER A 184 7.51 0.37 -11.74
N ARG A 185 8.30 -0.60 -11.27
CA ARG A 185 8.42 -1.02 -9.86
C ARG A 185 7.06 -1.14 -9.16
N HIS A 186 6.05 -1.62 -9.88
CA HIS A 186 4.71 -1.86 -9.33
C HIS A 186 4.78 -2.82 -8.14
N VAL A 187 3.87 -2.68 -7.19
CA VAL A 187 3.90 -3.43 -5.93
C VAL A 187 2.54 -4.04 -5.63
N ILE A 188 2.55 -5.26 -5.09
CA ILE A 188 1.41 -5.82 -4.35
C ILE A 188 1.84 -6.06 -2.90
N THR A 189 1.05 -5.59 -1.95
CA THR A 189 1.36 -5.65 -0.51
C THR A 189 0.41 -6.56 0.25
N HIS A 190 0.83 -7.01 1.43
CA HIS A 190 0.20 -8.03 2.28
C HIS A 190 0.42 -9.45 1.79
N LEU A 191 -0.25 -9.84 0.71
CA LEU A 191 -0.04 -11.14 0.08
C LEU A 191 -0.25 -12.34 1.04
N ASP A 192 -1.18 -12.21 1.99
CA ASP A 192 -1.53 -13.28 2.93
C ASP A 192 -1.96 -14.55 2.19
N TRP A 193 -2.66 -14.40 1.07
CA TRP A 193 -3.08 -15.48 0.19
C TRP A 193 -2.66 -15.23 -1.25
N VAL A 194 -1.86 -16.15 -1.79
CA VAL A 194 -1.34 -16.11 -3.18
C VAL A 194 -1.52 -17.49 -3.80
N LYS A 195 -2.01 -17.54 -5.05
CA LYS A 195 -2.05 -18.80 -5.81
C LYS A 195 -0.63 -19.20 -6.22
N GLU A 196 -0.35 -20.49 -6.18
CA GLU A 196 0.96 -21.01 -6.59
C GLU A 196 1.33 -20.61 -8.03
N ASP A 197 0.37 -20.70 -8.96
CA ASP A 197 0.56 -20.33 -10.37
C ASP A 197 0.85 -18.83 -10.57
N ASP A 198 0.49 -17.96 -9.61
CA ASP A 198 0.75 -16.52 -9.69
C ASP A 198 2.19 -16.15 -9.33
N VAL A 199 2.94 -17.04 -8.66
CA VAL A 199 4.31 -16.74 -8.20
C VAL A 199 5.23 -16.35 -9.36
N ALA A 200 5.20 -17.10 -10.46
CA ALA A 200 6.01 -16.80 -11.64
C ALA A 200 5.65 -15.45 -12.28
N ARG A 201 4.36 -15.08 -12.22
CA ARG A 201 3.84 -13.83 -12.83
C ARG A 201 4.44 -12.59 -12.19
N PHE A 202 4.78 -12.61 -10.89
CA PHE A 202 5.48 -11.48 -10.24
C PHE A 202 6.80 -11.18 -10.94
N LYS A 203 7.60 -12.21 -11.22
CA LYS A 203 8.89 -12.07 -11.92
C LYS A 203 8.69 -11.65 -13.36
N ASP A 204 7.79 -12.29 -14.09
CA ASP A 204 7.56 -12.02 -15.51
C ASP A 204 7.11 -10.59 -15.76
N LEU A 205 6.20 -10.09 -14.91
CA LEU A 205 5.67 -8.73 -14.96
C LEU A 205 6.58 -7.69 -14.29
N GLY A 206 7.58 -8.12 -13.49
CA GLY A 206 8.43 -7.20 -12.71
C GLY A 206 7.69 -6.52 -11.56
N VAL A 207 6.68 -7.20 -10.99
CA VAL A 207 5.90 -6.74 -9.84
C VAL A 207 6.63 -7.13 -8.56
N ILE A 208 6.79 -6.18 -7.65
CA ILE A 208 7.48 -6.35 -6.38
C ILE A 208 6.47 -6.87 -5.34
N PRO A 209 6.67 -8.06 -4.76
CA PRO A 209 5.89 -8.52 -3.63
C PRO A 209 6.36 -7.83 -2.33
N THR A 210 5.44 -7.35 -1.50
CA THR A 210 5.75 -6.73 -0.19
C THR A 210 4.88 -7.32 0.92
N PRO A 211 5.24 -8.51 1.44
CA PRO A 211 4.56 -9.08 2.60
C PRO A 211 4.89 -8.31 3.90
N GLN A 212 4.06 -8.44 4.94
CA GLN A 212 4.35 -7.94 6.29
C GLN A 212 4.68 -9.11 7.22
N PRO A 213 5.97 -9.43 7.37
CA PRO A 213 6.42 -10.52 8.23
C PRO A 213 5.81 -10.60 9.63
N SER A 214 5.55 -9.47 10.27
CA SER A 214 4.95 -9.41 11.60
C SER A 214 3.55 -10.02 11.68
N TRP A 215 2.81 -10.06 10.57
CA TRP A 215 1.48 -10.68 10.48
C TRP A 215 1.56 -12.22 10.46
N PHE A 216 2.76 -12.73 10.28
CA PHE A 216 3.08 -14.15 10.38
C PHE A 216 3.74 -14.43 11.75
N GLY A 217 3.53 -13.58 12.75
CA GLY A 217 3.79 -13.94 14.14
C GLY A 217 2.68 -14.84 14.69
N LYS A 218 3.02 -15.82 15.52
CA LYS A 218 2.02 -16.50 16.35
C LYS A 218 1.29 -15.44 17.19
N ASP A 219 -0.05 -15.50 17.23
CA ASP A 219 -0.93 -14.60 17.97
C ASP A 219 -0.97 -13.13 17.48
N TRP A 220 -0.58 -12.81 16.23
CA TRP A 220 -0.62 -11.42 15.71
C TRP A 220 -2.02 -10.80 15.76
N TYR A 221 -3.06 -11.56 15.42
CA TYR A 221 -4.46 -11.10 15.45
C TYR A 221 -5.02 -10.97 16.87
N THR A 222 -4.39 -11.60 17.87
CA THR A 222 -4.99 -11.78 19.19
C THR A 222 -4.18 -11.21 20.36
N ASN A 223 -2.85 -11.06 20.30
CA ASN A 223 -2.06 -10.73 21.50
C ASN A 223 -0.64 -10.12 21.33
N VAL A 224 -0.16 -9.73 20.14
CA VAL A 224 1.22 -9.20 20.03
C VAL A 224 1.30 -7.74 20.53
N ARG A 225 1.84 -7.53 21.75
CA ARG A 225 2.24 -6.20 22.26
C ARG A 225 3.71 -5.89 21.93
N GLY A 226 3.93 -4.74 21.30
CA GLY A 226 5.15 -3.93 21.39
C GLY A 226 6.48 -4.63 21.09
N GLU A 227 7.19 -5.05 22.13
CA GLU A 227 8.63 -5.41 22.07
C GLU A 227 8.93 -6.66 21.23
N GLY A 228 7.98 -7.61 21.10
CA GLY A 228 8.16 -8.82 20.28
C GLY A 228 8.14 -8.60 18.76
N LEU A 229 7.65 -7.45 18.29
CA LEU A 229 7.62 -7.11 16.86
C LEU A 229 9.02 -6.84 16.29
N LYS A 230 9.97 -6.43 17.13
CA LYS A 230 11.35 -6.16 16.70
C LYS A 230 12.00 -7.44 16.20
N GLU A 231 11.84 -8.54 16.94
CA GLU A 231 12.42 -9.86 16.60
C GLU A 231 11.80 -10.51 15.35
N LEU A 232 10.52 -10.27 15.05
CA LEU A 232 9.79 -10.85 13.91
C LEU A 232 10.10 -10.17 12.56
N ASN A 233 10.65 -8.96 12.59
CA ASN A 233 11.01 -8.20 11.37
C ASN A 233 12.47 -8.41 10.95
N HIS A 234 13.24 -9.24 11.66
CA HIS A 234 14.58 -9.63 11.23
C HIS A 234 14.52 -10.79 10.24
N MET A 235 15.24 -10.68 9.11
CA MET A 235 15.36 -11.75 8.11
C MET A 235 15.75 -13.12 8.69
N GLY A 236 16.54 -13.14 9.78
CA GLY A 236 16.96 -14.38 10.44
C GLY A 236 15.84 -15.11 11.19
N SER A 237 14.76 -14.43 11.57
CA SER A 237 13.61 -15.04 12.25
C SER A 237 12.84 -16.02 11.34
N TYR A 238 12.89 -15.81 10.02
CA TYR A 238 12.22 -16.65 9.00
C TYR A 238 12.87 -18.03 8.80
N LEU A 239 14.03 -18.27 9.40
CA LEU A 239 14.78 -19.52 9.30
C LEU A 239 14.66 -20.40 10.55
N LYS A 240 13.89 -19.96 11.56
CA LYS A 240 13.79 -20.64 12.86
C LYS A 240 12.73 -21.76 12.84
N PRO A 241 13.07 -23.01 13.26
CA PRO A 241 12.20 -24.18 13.16
C PRO A 241 10.86 -24.10 13.94
N GLU A 242 10.77 -23.24 14.94
CA GLU A 242 9.58 -23.09 15.79
C GLU A 242 8.35 -22.48 15.09
N TYR A 243 8.50 -21.91 13.88
CA TYR A 243 7.40 -21.30 13.11
C TYR A 243 6.81 -22.23 12.01
N ARG A 244 6.98 -23.56 12.13
CA ARG A 244 6.73 -24.57 11.07
C ARG A 244 5.31 -24.73 10.51
N LEU A 245 4.24 -24.41 11.26
CA LEU A 245 2.86 -24.48 10.73
C LEU A 245 2.51 -23.32 9.78
N LEU A 246 3.36 -22.31 9.78
CA LEU A 246 3.30 -21.10 8.98
C LEU A 246 3.98 -21.25 7.61
N HIS A 247 4.55 -22.43 7.34
CA HIS A 247 5.48 -22.64 6.24
C HIS A 247 4.85 -22.65 4.85
N ARG A 248 3.56 -22.94 4.60
CA ARG A 248 3.07 -22.95 3.20
C ARG A 248 2.89 -21.54 2.60
N VAL A 249 2.37 -20.60 3.39
CA VAL A 249 2.22 -19.19 2.99
C VAL A 249 3.59 -18.50 2.98
N ILE A 250 4.43 -18.76 3.98
CA ILE A 250 5.79 -18.21 4.03
C ILE A 250 6.71 -18.81 2.97
N PHE A 251 6.59 -20.09 2.61
CA PHE A 251 7.51 -20.70 1.63
C PHE A 251 7.30 -20.13 0.23
N LEU A 252 6.06 -19.86 -0.19
CA LEU A 252 5.78 -19.15 -1.44
C LEU A 252 6.29 -17.71 -1.41
N GLN A 253 6.15 -17.00 -0.28
CA GLN A 253 6.72 -15.65 -0.12
C GLN A 253 8.25 -15.64 -0.02
N GLN A 254 8.86 -16.67 0.57
CA GLN A 254 10.32 -16.85 0.61
C GLN A 254 10.88 -17.18 -0.76
N ILE A 255 10.14 -17.92 -1.60
CA ILE A 255 10.46 -18.11 -3.02
C ILE A 255 10.35 -16.78 -3.76
N LEU A 256 9.26 -16.03 -3.58
CA LEU A 256 9.07 -14.67 -4.12
C LEU A 256 10.24 -13.74 -3.76
N LEU A 257 10.69 -13.73 -2.50
CA LEU A 257 11.82 -12.90 -2.06
C LEU A 257 13.17 -13.46 -2.55
N LYS A 258 13.38 -14.78 -2.57
CA LYS A 258 14.65 -15.38 -3.03
C LYS A 258 14.84 -15.28 -4.54
N GLU A 259 13.78 -15.47 -5.33
CA GLU A 259 13.86 -15.46 -6.79
C GLU A 259 13.79 -14.07 -7.40
N ILE A 260 13.28 -13.07 -6.67
CA ILE A 260 13.13 -11.68 -7.15
C ILE A 260 14.15 -10.72 -6.53
N CYS A 261 14.59 -10.93 -5.27
CA CYS A 261 15.47 -9.98 -4.58
C CYS A 261 16.96 -10.36 -4.53
N ILE A 262 17.38 -11.50 -5.08
CA ILE A 262 18.80 -11.83 -5.24
C ILE A 262 19.21 -11.48 -6.68
N PRO A 263 19.88 -10.35 -6.94
CA PRO A 263 20.77 -10.30 -8.08
C PRO A 263 21.87 -11.34 -7.80
N LEU A 264 21.99 -12.32 -8.68
CA LEU A 264 23.16 -13.19 -8.75
C LEU A 264 24.38 -12.27 -8.70
N GLN A 265 25.10 -12.31 -7.58
CA GLN A 265 26.52 -11.99 -7.60
C GLN A 265 27.19 -13.07 -8.44
N ASP A 266 28.07 -12.63 -9.34
CA ASP A 266 28.80 -13.42 -10.33
C ASP A 266 29.37 -14.76 -9.80
#